data_AF-S2JWY5-F1
#
_entry.id   AF-S2JWY5-F1
#
_cell.length_a   1.000
_cell.length_b   1.000
_cell.length_c   1.000
_cell.angle_alpha   90.00
_cell.angle_beta   90.00
_cell.angle_gamma   90.00
#
_symmetry.space_group_name_H-M   'P 1'
#
loop_
_entity.id
_entity.type
_entity.pdbx_description
1 polymer ?
#
loop_
_entity_poly.entity_id
_entity_poly.type
_entity_poly.pdbx_seq_one_letter_code
_entity_poly.pdbx_strand_id
1 'polypeptide(L)'
;MRLGSLSAELDAITREFDYGIVPGSATVFVKDEVNGIGRLDLTLLEGVMIVLEVTDEGYKVTSCSPLCNVDPALSTAHTVQAHLEAPFESMENLLMTISPMFRDRFQQELYSKLQSVQQQQQQQQQTSQPNMIHMDQAPLSLEHPAPLQPIFTNQPIHHPTATNTSTTTTSAPNSDASNNNNTANANDLNTFDELNNWIN
;
A
#
# COMPACT_ATOMS: atom_id res chain seq x y z
N MET A 1 15.99 20.89 0.94
CA MET A 1 15.35 22.14 0.44
C MET A 1 13.91 21.81 0.12
N ARG A 2 12.95 22.34 0.88
CA ARG A 2 11.52 22.26 0.52
C ARG A 2 11.24 23.25 -0.61
N LEU A 3 10.63 22.77 -1.69
CA LEU A 3 10.29 23.59 -2.86
C LEU A 3 8.86 24.17 -2.81
N GLY A 4 8.09 23.92 -1.75
CA GLY A 4 6.69 24.32 -1.63
C GLY A 4 6.29 24.81 -0.23
N SER A 5 5.07 25.34 -0.11
CA SER A 5 4.48 25.69 1.19
C SER A 5 4.14 24.43 1.99
N LEU A 6 4.14 24.52 3.34
CA LEU A 6 3.71 23.44 4.23
C LEU A 6 2.34 22.87 3.82
N SER A 7 1.42 23.74 3.41
CA SER A 7 0.10 23.35 2.90
C SER A 7 0.16 22.45 1.66
N ALA A 8 1.03 22.79 0.71
CA ALA A 8 1.19 22.01 -0.52
C ALA A 8 1.86 20.67 -0.24
N GLU A 9 2.80 20.64 0.71
CA GLU A 9 3.47 19.41 1.14
C GLU A 9 2.50 18.45 1.84
N LEU A 10 1.68 18.95 2.78
CA LEU A 10 0.66 18.13 3.44
C LEU A 10 -0.36 17.59 2.42
N ASP A 11 -0.78 18.41 1.46
CA ASP A 11 -1.68 17.99 0.37
C ASP A 11 -1.02 17.00 -0.60
N ALA A 12 0.28 17.15 -0.88
CA ALA A 12 1.05 16.18 -1.66
C ALA A 12 1.09 14.83 -0.96
N ILE A 13 1.37 14.80 0.35
CA ILE A 13 1.43 13.55 1.13
C ILE A 13 0.12 12.76 1.03
N THR A 14 -1.02 13.45 1.15
CA THR A 14 -2.34 12.80 1.10
C THR A 14 -2.68 12.15 -0.24
N ARG A 15 -1.95 12.47 -1.31
CA ARG A 15 -2.23 11.98 -2.67
C ARG A 15 -1.12 11.11 -3.24
N GLU A 16 0.13 11.49 -3.01
CA GLU A 16 1.29 10.86 -3.64
C GLU A 16 1.58 9.47 -3.06
N PHE A 17 1.29 9.25 -1.77
CA PHE A 17 1.62 7.98 -1.09
C PHE A 17 0.44 7.02 -0.98
N ASP A 18 -0.73 7.39 -1.48
CA ASP A 18 -2.00 6.65 -1.31
C ASP A 18 -1.92 5.18 -1.81
N TYR A 19 -1.05 4.89 -2.79
CA TYR A 19 -0.80 3.53 -3.30
C TYR A 19 -0.03 2.61 -2.34
N GLY A 20 0.69 3.19 -1.38
CA GLY A 20 1.57 2.48 -0.44
C GLY A 20 1.07 2.53 1.01
N ILE A 21 -0.03 3.22 1.27
CA ILE A 21 -0.73 3.28 2.56
C ILE A 21 -2.18 2.82 2.38
N VAL A 22 -2.96 2.76 3.45
CA VAL A 22 -4.40 2.51 3.33
C VAL A 22 -5.04 3.71 2.60
N PRO A 23 -5.73 3.48 1.47
CA PRO A 23 -6.27 4.57 0.66
C PRO A 23 -7.20 5.49 1.45
N GLY A 24 -7.00 6.80 1.34
CA GLY A 24 -7.79 7.82 2.05
C GLY A 24 -7.60 7.85 3.57
N SER A 25 -6.58 7.17 4.10
CA SER A 25 -6.29 7.19 5.55
C SER A 25 -5.49 8.41 6.01
N ALA A 26 -4.83 9.11 5.09
CA ALA A 26 -4.00 10.26 5.42
C ALA A 26 -4.87 11.49 5.73
N THR A 27 -4.87 11.96 6.99
CA THR A 27 -5.66 13.14 7.39
C THR A 27 -4.81 14.15 8.14
N VAL A 28 -4.88 15.41 7.71
CA VAL A 28 -4.20 16.52 8.37
C VAL A 28 -5.08 17.03 9.52
N PHE A 29 -4.54 17.06 10.74
CA PHE A 29 -5.28 17.53 11.92
C PHE A 29 -4.60 18.72 12.62
N VAL A 30 -3.32 19.01 12.35
CA VAL A 30 -2.68 20.28 12.72
C VAL A 30 -2.01 20.88 11.51
N LYS A 31 -2.24 22.18 11.30
CA LYS A 31 -1.59 22.98 10.28
C LYS A 31 -1.21 24.33 10.87
N ASP A 32 0.05 24.49 11.23
CA ASP A 32 0.62 25.73 11.73
C ASP A 32 1.65 26.28 10.74
N GLU A 33 1.22 27.23 9.91
CA GLU A 33 2.09 27.88 8.93
C GLU A 33 3.05 28.90 9.56
N VAL A 34 2.80 29.35 10.78
CA VAL A 34 3.67 30.34 11.47
C VAL A 34 4.93 29.65 11.98
N ASN A 35 4.75 28.48 12.59
CA ASN A 35 5.86 27.67 13.10
C ASN A 35 6.39 26.65 12.08
N GLY A 36 5.74 26.50 10.92
CA GLY A 36 6.13 25.53 9.90
C GLY A 36 5.89 24.07 10.34
N ILE A 37 4.88 23.85 11.19
CA ILE A 37 4.58 22.54 11.78
C ILE A 37 3.25 22.02 11.22
N GLY A 38 3.30 20.90 10.53
CA GLY A 38 2.14 20.11 10.13
C GLY A 38 2.05 18.83 10.95
N ARG A 39 0.85 18.39 11.31
CA ARG A 39 0.64 17.03 11.81
C ARG A 39 -0.48 16.36 11.06
N LEU A 40 -0.21 15.12 10.68
CA LEU A 40 -1.17 14.25 9.99
C LEU A 40 -1.09 12.85 10.55
N ASP A 41 -2.21 12.13 10.51
CA ASP A 41 -2.23 10.69 10.73
C ASP A 41 -2.30 9.98 9.38
N LEU A 42 -1.79 8.76 9.33
CA LEU A 42 -2.02 7.84 8.22
C LEU A 42 -1.99 6.40 8.70
N THR A 43 -2.56 5.50 7.93
CA THR A 43 -2.56 4.07 8.25
C THR A 43 -1.71 3.30 7.25
N LEU A 44 -0.72 2.57 7.74
CA LEU A 44 0.13 1.68 6.95
C LEU A 44 -0.66 0.43 6.52
N LEU A 45 -0.25 -0.19 5.41
CA LEU A 45 -0.92 -1.38 4.85
C LEU A 45 -0.89 -2.60 5.79
N GLU A 46 0.05 -2.62 6.72
CA GLU A 46 0.19 -3.63 7.77
C GLU A 46 -0.86 -3.49 8.88
N GLY A 47 -1.70 -2.45 8.85
CA GLY A 47 -2.69 -2.18 9.89
C GLY A 47 -2.13 -1.43 11.09
N VAL A 48 -1.18 -0.52 10.86
CA VAL A 48 -0.59 0.34 11.90
C VAL A 48 -0.91 1.79 11.59
N MET A 49 -1.60 2.47 12.50
CA MET A 49 -1.83 3.91 12.42
C MET A 49 -0.62 4.63 13.01
N ILE A 50 -0.13 5.66 12.32
CA ILE A 50 0.97 6.49 12.78
C ILE A 50 0.58 7.96 12.72
N VAL A 51 1.14 8.74 13.64
CA VAL A 51 1.02 10.20 13.63
C VAL A 51 2.37 10.79 13.24
N LEU A 52 2.35 11.57 12.18
CA LEU A 52 3.52 12.22 11.60
C LEU A 52 3.53 13.70 11.94
N GLU A 53 4.70 14.19 12.32
CA GLU A 53 4.99 15.62 12.36
C GLU A 53 5.89 15.98 11.18
N VAL A 54 5.51 17.05 10.50
CA VAL A 54 6.12 17.58 9.29
C VAL A 54 6.68 18.95 9.64
N THR A 55 8.00 19.09 9.67
CA THR A 55 8.72 20.34 10.03
C THR A 55 9.83 20.62 9.02
N ASP A 56 10.42 21.81 9.02
CA ASP A 56 11.48 22.15 8.05
C ASP A 56 12.72 21.25 8.13
N GLU A 57 12.88 20.50 9.23
CA GLU A 57 13.94 19.49 9.43
C GLU A 57 13.61 18.14 8.79
N GLY A 58 12.34 17.90 8.43
CA GLY A 58 11.89 16.68 7.76
C GLY A 58 10.59 16.11 8.34
N TYR A 59 10.55 14.78 8.38
CA TYR A 59 9.39 13.98 8.81
C TYR A 59 9.77 13.15 10.02
N LYS A 60 8.92 13.11 11.05
CA LYS A 60 9.12 12.20 12.19
C LYS A 60 7.82 11.58 12.65
N VAL A 61 7.91 10.35 13.13
CA VAL A 61 6.77 9.68 13.78
C VAL A 61 6.72 10.11 15.23
N THR A 62 5.58 10.63 15.67
CA THR A 62 5.34 11.06 17.05
C THR A 62 4.60 10.01 17.87
N SER A 63 3.78 9.18 17.21
CA SER A 63 3.12 8.05 17.85
C SER A 63 2.75 6.99 16.82
N CYS A 64 2.55 5.76 17.31
CA CYS A 64 2.09 4.65 16.50
C CYS A 64 1.15 3.76 17.32
N SER A 65 0.15 3.17 16.66
CA SER A 65 -0.80 2.26 17.26
C SER A 65 -1.18 1.15 16.28
N PRO A 66 -0.95 -0.13 16.61
CA PRO A 66 -1.46 -1.23 15.81
C PRO A 66 -2.98 -1.29 15.91
N LEU A 67 -3.67 -1.37 14.77
CA LEU A 67 -5.13 -1.44 14.68
C LEU A 67 -5.66 -2.88 14.83
N CYS A 68 -4.79 -3.87 14.66
CA CYS A 68 -5.13 -5.28 14.76
C CYS A 68 -3.99 -6.08 15.42
N ASN A 69 -4.37 -7.16 16.12
CA ASN A 69 -3.44 -8.05 16.82
C ASN A 69 -2.98 -9.21 15.92
N VAL A 70 -2.41 -8.88 14.76
CA VAL A 70 -1.83 -9.85 13.81
C VAL A 70 -0.32 -9.62 13.70
N ASP A 71 0.44 -10.68 13.39
CA ASP A 71 1.91 -10.61 13.38
C ASP A 71 2.48 -9.47 12.52
N PRO A 72 1.98 -9.20 11.29
CA PRO A 72 2.49 -8.08 10.49
C PRO A 72 2.30 -6.72 11.15
N ALA A 73 1.14 -6.48 11.78
CA ALA A 73 0.84 -5.22 12.45
C ALA A 73 1.73 -5.02 13.67
N LEU A 74 1.92 -6.07 14.48
CA LEU A 74 2.74 -6.00 15.69
C LEU A 74 4.23 -5.85 15.36
N SER A 75 4.75 -6.60 14.38
CA SER A 75 6.14 -6.49 13.93
C SER A 75 6.44 -5.10 13.35
N THR A 76 5.51 -4.55 12.57
CA THR A 76 5.63 -3.21 12.01
C THR A 76 5.55 -2.15 13.09
N ALA A 77 4.61 -2.27 14.04
CA ALA A 77 4.54 -1.36 15.18
C ALA A 77 5.85 -1.34 15.99
N HIS A 78 6.48 -2.49 16.22
CA HIS A 78 7.79 -2.55 16.87
C HIS A 78 8.89 -1.86 16.05
N THR A 79 8.87 -2.02 14.72
CA THR A 79 9.79 -1.30 13.82
C THR A 79 9.60 0.21 13.90
N VAL A 80 8.34 0.68 13.90
CA VAL A 80 8.00 2.10 14.03
C VAL A 80 8.45 2.63 15.39
N GLN A 81 8.24 1.87 16.47
CA GLN A 81 8.67 2.24 17.82
C GLN A 81 10.17 2.50 17.92
N ALA A 82 10.99 1.70 17.22
CA ALA A 82 12.43 1.89 17.18
C ALA A 82 12.87 3.19 16.47
N HIS A 83 11.97 3.81 15.69
CA HIS A 83 12.21 5.04 14.92
C HIS A 83 11.31 6.20 15.39
N LEU A 84 10.69 6.09 16.57
CA LEU A 84 9.92 7.19 17.14
C LEU A 84 10.81 8.40 17.38
N GLU A 85 10.29 9.57 17.04
CA GLU A 85 10.95 10.88 17.13
C GLU A 85 12.25 11.02 16.31
N ALA A 86 12.64 9.99 15.56
CA ALA A 86 13.76 10.07 14.63
C ALA A 86 13.36 10.89 13.39
N PRO A 87 14.13 11.92 13.01
CA PRO A 87 13.86 12.71 11.83
C PRO A 87 14.32 11.96 10.56
N PHE A 88 13.48 12.01 9.54
CA PHE A 88 13.75 11.49 8.20
C PHE A 88 13.72 12.64 7.19
N GLU A 89 14.65 12.61 6.24
CA GLU A 89 14.79 13.65 5.21
C GLU A 89 13.59 13.68 4.25
N SER A 90 13.01 12.52 3.93
CA SER A 90 11.90 12.40 3.00
C SER A 90 10.83 11.43 3.51
N MET A 91 9.59 11.64 3.07
CA MET A 91 8.47 10.75 3.39
C MET A 91 8.71 9.34 2.85
N GLU A 92 9.29 9.21 1.65
CA GLU A 92 9.67 7.94 1.06
C GLU A 92 10.65 7.19 1.96
N ASN A 93 11.71 7.84 2.44
CA ASN A 93 12.71 7.21 3.30
C ASN A 93 12.09 6.73 4.60
N LEU A 94 11.19 7.52 5.17
CA LEU A 94 10.42 7.13 6.34
C LEU A 94 9.59 5.87 6.06
N LEU A 95 8.70 5.92 5.06
CA LEU A 95 7.78 4.82 4.72
C LEU A 95 8.55 3.55 4.29
N MET A 96 9.65 3.71 3.57
CA MET A 96 10.56 2.63 3.21
C MET A 96 11.16 1.93 4.42
N THR A 97 11.45 2.68 5.49
CA THR A 97 12.06 2.16 6.70
C THR A 97 11.03 1.45 7.57
N ILE A 98 9.86 2.06 7.75
CA ILE A 98 8.88 1.61 8.73
C ILE A 98 7.81 0.66 8.16
N SER A 99 7.59 0.62 6.84
CA SER A 99 6.55 -0.20 6.20
C SER A 99 7.16 -1.13 5.14
N PRO A 100 7.36 -2.42 5.46
CA PRO A 100 7.72 -3.43 4.48
C PRO A 100 6.76 -3.50 3.28
N MET A 101 5.45 -3.37 3.50
CA MET A 101 4.46 -3.41 2.43
C MET A 101 4.53 -2.18 1.52
N PHE A 102 4.80 -0.99 2.07
CA PHE A 102 5.06 0.19 1.26
C PHE A 102 6.24 -0.03 0.31
N ARG A 103 7.33 -0.61 0.83
CA ARG A 103 8.53 -0.92 0.04
C ARG A 103 8.21 -1.85 -1.13
N ASP A 104 7.45 -2.91 -0.87
CA ASP A 104 7.03 -3.84 -1.93
C ASP A 104 6.16 -3.15 -2.99
N ARG A 105 5.22 -2.28 -2.57
CA ARG A 105 4.37 -1.51 -3.49
C ARG A 105 5.17 -0.53 -4.32
N PHE A 106 6.10 0.18 -3.71
CA PHE A 106 6.99 1.11 -4.43
C PHE A 106 7.83 0.38 -5.48
N GLN A 107 8.38 -0.79 -5.15
CA GLN A 107 9.14 -1.60 -6.11
C GLN A 107 8.27 -2.07 -7.28
N GLN A 108 7.03 -2.51 -7.01
CA GLN A 108 6.08 -2.88 -8.05
C GLN A 108 5.75 -1.71 -8.97
N GLU A 109 5.52 -0.52 -8.40
CA GLU A 109 5.19 0.68 -9.15
C GLU A 109 6.37 1.14 -10.03
N LEU A 110 7.60 1.09 -9.51
CA LEU A 110 8.81 1.34 -10.29
C LEU A 110 8.95 0.36 -11.46
N TYR A 111 8.75 -0.93 -11.21
CA TYR A 111 8.84 -1.96 -12.25
C TYR A 111 7.79 -1.74 -13.35
N SER A 112 6.55 -1.45 -12.97
CA SER A 112 5.44 -1.15 -13.87
C SER A 112 5.73 0.06 -14.77
N LYS A 113 6.25 1.15 -14.18
CA LYS A 113 6.66 2.35 -14.93
C LYS A 113 7.79 2.06 -15.91
N LEU A 114 8.81 1.31 -15.48
CA LEU A 114 9.93 0.94 -16.34
C LEU A 114 9.48 0.09 -17.54
N GLN A 115 8.61 -0.89 -17.30
CA GLN A 115 8.06 -1.75 -18.34
C GLN A 115 7.20 -0.96 -19.34
N SER A 116 6.46 0.06 -18.87
CA SER A 116 5.66 0.93 -19.71
C SER A 116 6.52 1.78 -20.66
N VAL A 117 7.62 2.35 -20.15
CA VAL A 117 8.57 3.12 -20.97
C VAL A 117 9.22 2.24 -22.04
N GLN A 118 9.58 1.01 -21.70
CA GLN A 118 10.19 0.07 -22.65
C GLN A 118 9.23 -0.29 -23.80
N GLN A 119 7.95 -0.52 -23.49
CA GLN A 119 6.93 -0.78 -24.51
C GLN A 119 6.68 0.45 -25.41
N GLN A 120 6.68 1.66 -24.84
CA GLN A 120 6.47 2.89 -25.59
C GLN A 120 7.61 3.17 -26.59
N GLN A 121 8.86 2.87 -26.21
CA GLN A 121 10.01 3.01 -27.12
C GLN A 121 9.95 2.03 -28.30
N GLN A 122 9.42 0.81 -28.10
CA GLN A 122 9.25 -0.16 -29.19
C GLN A 122 8.17 0.27 -30.19
N GLN A 123 7.08 0.90 -29.73
CA GLN A 123 6.02 1.39 -30.62
C GLN A 123 6.45 2.60 -31.46
N GLN A 124 7.30 3.49 -30.93
CA GLN A 124 7.76 4.66 -31.70
C GLN A 124 8.70 4.31 -32.87
N GLN A 125 9.35 3.15 -32.88
CA GLN A 125 10.20 2.73 -33.99
C GLN A 125 9.43 2.12 -35.18
N GLN A 126 8.14 1.80 -35.05
CA GLN A 126 7.34 1.23 -36.16
C GLN A 126 6.58 2.28 -37.00
N THR A 127 6.44 3.53 -36.55
CA THR A 127 5.72 4.58 -37.30
C THR A 127 6.58 5.40 -38.26
N SER A 128 7.88 5.13 -38.35
CA SER A 128 8.80 5.85 -39.24
C SER A 128 9.05 5.09 -40.56
N GLN A 129 8.00 4.66 -41.25
CA GLN A 129 8.11 4.38 -42.69
C GLN A 129 7.53 5.57 -43.48
N PRO A 130 8.29 6.17 -44.41
CA PRO A 130 7.79 7.25 -45.26
C PRO A 130 6.78 6.65 -46.23
N ASN A 131 5.51 6.98 -46.05
CA ASN A 131 4.44 6.72 -47.00
C ASN A 131 4.65 7.60 -48.24
N MET A 132 5.58 7.20 -49.12
CA MET A 132 5.61 7.66 -50.51
C MET A 132 4.67 6.76 -51.32
N ILE A 133 4.06 7.34 -52.37
CA ILE A 133 3.06 6.79 -53.32
C ILE A 133 1.62 7.13 -52.83
N HIS A 134 0.74 7.84 -53.55
CA HIS A 134 0.55 8.06 -54.97
C HIS A 134 -0.27 9.35 -55.20
N MET A 135 0.09 10.11 -56.22
CA MET A 135 -0.64 11.27 -56.74
C MET A 135 -1.52 10.83 -57.91
N ASP A 136 -2.73 11.39 -57.97
CA ASP A 136 -3.64 11.52 -59.11
C ASP A 136 -4.76 10.47 -59.36
N GLN A 137 -5.94 11.05 -59.62
CA GLN A 137 -7.07 10.60 -60.45
C GLN A 137 -8.27 9.86 -59.82
N ALA A 138 -9.38 10.60 -59.76
CA ALA A 138 -10.77 10.14 -59.92
C ALA A 138 -11.29 10.65 -61.29
N PRO A 139 -12.45 10.22 -61.86
CA PRO A 139 -13.54 9.44 -61.24
C PRO A 139 -14.24 8.38 -62.15
N LEU A 140 -15.34 7.82 -61.62
CA LEU A 140 -16.49 7.15 -62.28
C LEU A 140 -16.36 5.67 -62.71
N SER A 141 -17.11 4.79 -62.03
CA SER A 141 -18.19 3.99 -62.66
C SER A 141 -19.09 3.30 -61.61
N LEU A 142 -20.40 3.36 -61.89
CA LEU A 142 -21.49 2.58 -61.30
C LEU A 142 -21.25 1.07 -61.44
N GLU A 143 -21.49 0.27 -60.38
CA GLU A 143 -22.40 -0.88 -60.41
C GLU A 143 -22.61 -1.52 -59.01
N HIS A 144 -23.89 -1.75 -58.68
CA HIS A 144 -24.40 -2.74 -57.71
C HIS A 144 -24.49 -4.13 -58.41
N PRO A 145 -24.80 -5.29 -57.76
CA PRO A 145 -25.36 -5.52 -56.42
C PRO A 145 -24.76 -6.71 -55.61
N ALA A 146 -25.28 -6.86 -54.38
CA ALA A 146 -25.57 -8.09 -53.60
C ALA A 146 -24.86 -8.21 -52.24
N PRO A 147 -25.61 -8.20 -51.12
CA PRO A 147 -25.10 -8.62 -49.81
C PRO A 147 -25.53 -10.07 -49.51
N LEU A 148 -24.55 -10.97 -49.38
CA LEU A 148 -24.72 -12.25 -48.69
C LEU A 148 -24.29 -12.07 -47.22
N GLN A 149 -25.23 -12.23 -46.30
CA GLN A 149 -24.95 -12.32 -44.87
C GLN A 149 -24.61 -13.77 -44.49
N PRO A 150 -23.57 -14.02 -43.69
CA PRO A 150 -23.38 -15.31 -43.05
C PRO A 150 -24.12 -15.39 -41.71
N ILE A 151 -24.85 -16.49 -41.57
CA ILE A 151 -25.40 -17.07 -40.34
C ILE A 151 -24.26 -17.35 -39.35
N PHE A 152 -24.40 -16.92 -38.09
CA PHE A 152 -23.71 -17.56 -36.97
C PHE A 152 -24.64 -17.82 -35.78
N THR A 153 -24.63 -19.09 -35.41
CA THR A 153 -25.41 -19.82 -34.44
C THR A 153 -25.08 -19.40 -33.01
N ASN A 154 -26.11 -19.16 -32.19
CA ASN A 154 -25.99 -18.86 -30.77
C ASN A 154 -26.48 -20.06 -29.94
N GLN A 155 -25.57 -20.73 -29.22
CA GLN A 155 -25.73 -21.51 -27.96
C GLN A 155 -24.46 -22.38 -27.73
N PRO A 156 -24.15 -22.91 -26.52
CA PRO A 156 -24.90 -22.90 -25.26
C PRO A 156 -24.11 -22.54 -23.97
N ILE A 157 -24.93 -22.39 -22.92
CA ILE A 157 -24.74 -22.31 -21.47
C ILE A 157 -23.83 -23.41 -20.89
N HIS A 158 -22.91 -23.08 -19.96
CA HIS A 158 -22.47 -23.95 -18.84
C HIS A 158 -21.73 -23.19 -17.70
N HIS A 159 -22.38 -23.11 -16.51
CA HIS A 159 -21.89 -23.38 -15.13
C HIS A 159 -20.75 -22.53 -14.50
N PRO A 160 -20.60 -22.43 -13.14
CA PRO A 160 -21.03 -23.40 -12.13
C PRO A 160 -21.68 -22.90 -10.81
N THR A 161 -22.40 -23.89 -10.27
CA THR A 161 -22.86 -24.26 -8.93
C THR A 161 -22.15 -23.64 -7.71
N ALA A 162 -22.98 -23.19 -6.77
CA ALA A 162 -22.65 -22.88 -5.39
C ALA A 162 -22.43 -24.16 -4.55
N THR A 163 -21.37 -24.19 -3.74
CA THR A 163 -21.18 -25.21 -2.70
C THR A 163 -21.20 -24.53 -1.34
N ASN A 164 -22.35 -24.62 -0.68
CA ASN A 164 -22.50 -24.44 0.76
C ASN A 164 -22.46 -25.83 1.40
N THR A 165 -21.53 -26.09 2.32
CA THR A 165 -21.75 -27.08 3.38
C THR A 165 -20.99 -26.67 4.64
N SER A 166 -21.75 -26.37 5.69
CA SER A 166 -21.28 -26.23 7.07
C SER A 166 -21.42 -27.56 7.82
N THR A 167 -20.87 -27.57 9.04
CA THR A 167 -21.15 -28.42 10.22
C THR A 167 -20.22 -29.63 10.46
N THR A 168 -19.34 -29.56 11.48
CA THR A 168 -19.47 -29.80 12.95
C THR A 168 -19.25 -31.27 13.31
N THR A 169 -18.30 -31.55 14.23
CA THR A 169 -18.46 -32.35 15.48
C THR A 169 -17.22 -33.16 15.90
N THR A 170 -16.70 -32.78 17.07
CA THR A 170 -16.36 -33.62 18.23
C THR A 170 -15.28 -34.71 18.12
N SER A 171 -14.22 -34.58 18.93
CA SER A 171 -13.93 -35.43 20.11
C SER A 171 -12.41 -35.55 20.38
N ALA A 172 -12.00 -35.11 21.57
CA ALA A 172 -10.76 -35.57 22.26
C ALA A 172 -10.94 -37.04 22.71
N PRO A 173 -9.88 -37.78 23.14
CA PRO A 173 -9.23 -37.57 24.45
C PRO A 173 -7.71 -37.91 24.56
N ASN A 174 -7.11 -37.38 25.66
CA ASN A 174 -6.04 -37.86 26.59
C ASN A 174 -5.09 -39.00 26.15
N SER A 175 -3.82 -39.14 26.55
CA SER A 175 -2.99 -38.83 27.75
C SER A 175 -1.53 -39.05 27.28
N ASP A 176 -0.42 -38.57 27.86
CA ASP A 176 0.10 -38.91 29.19
C ASP A 176 1.53 -38.33 29.35
N ALA A 177 1.93 -38.18 30.62
CA ALA A 177 3.28 -38.30 31.17
C ALA A 177 4.40 -37.29 30.87
N SER A 178 4.64 -36.45 31.89
CA SER A 178 5.90 -36.34 32.64
C SER A 178 7.17 -35.83 31.95
N ASN A 179 7.62 -34.62 32.34
CA ASN A 179 8.98 -34.50 32.86
C ASN A 179 9.16 -33.29 33.81
N ASN A 180 9.37 -33.59 35.09
CA ASN A 180 9.91 -32.66 36.08
C ASN A 180 11.44 -32.74 36.03
N ASN A 181 12.13 -31.59 35.99
CA ASN A 181 13.20 -31.25 36.95
C ASN A 181 13.87 -29.90 36.62
N ASN A 182 13.47 -28.88 37.38
CA ASN A 182 14.31 -28.07 38.27
C ASN A 182 15.76 -27.74 37.81
N THR A 183 16.07 -26.46 37.60
CA THR A 183 17.26 -25.79 38.17
C THR A 183 17.00 -24.29 38.23
N ALA A 184 17.25 -23.74 39.42
CA ALA A 184 17.05 -22.37 39.82
C ALA A 184 17.81 -21.35 38.96
N ASN A 185 17.19 -20.18 38.72
CA ASN A 185 17.92 -18.94 38.80
C ASN A 185 17.00 -17.86 39.38
N ALA A 186 17.39 -17.37 40.55
CA ALA A 186 16.82 -16.18 41.17
C ALA A 186 17.30 -14.97 40.38
N ASN A 187 16.38 -14.10 39.96
CA ASN A 187 16.45 -12.64 39.98
C ASN A 187 15.25 -12.07 39.21
N ASP A 188 14.82 -10.88 39.64
CA ASP A 188 13.76 -10.05 39.05
C ASP A 188 12.31 -10.35 39.41
N LEU A 189 12.00 -10.03 40.66
CA LEU A 189 10.66 -9.65 41.09
C LEU A 189 10.75 -8.25 41.71
N ASN A 190 10.40 -7.20 40.95
CA ASN A 190 9.77 -5.94 41.40
C ASN A 190 9.86 -4.83 40.33
N THR A 191 8.98 -4.86 39.31
CA THR A 191 8.76 -3.69 38.44
C THR A 191 7.36 -3.62 37.82
N PHE A 192 6.37 -4.35 38.35
CA PHE A 192 5.02 -4.41 37.76
C PHE A 192 3.90 -3.78 38.60
N ASP A 193 4.24 -2.93 39.60
CA ASP A 193 3.26 -2.28 40.48
C ASP A 193 3.10 -0.75 40.23
N GLU A 194 3.73 -0.19 39.19
CA GLU A 194 3.75 1.28 38.98
C GLU A 194 2.73 1.81 37.96
N LEU A 195 1.87 0.95 37.39
CA LEU A 195 0.87 1.35 36.37
C LEU A 195 -0.53 1.67 36.92
N ASN A 196 -0.75 1.62 38.24
CA ASN A 196 -2.09 1.76 38.81
C ASN A 196 -2.36 3.11 39.52
N ASN A 197 -1.51 4.12 39.33
CA ASN A 197 -1.61 5.38 40.09
C ASN A 197 -1.92 6.63 39.22
N TRP A 198 -2.38 6.46 37.98
CA TRP A 198 -2.73 7.57 37.07
C TRP A 198 -4.23 7.75 36.80
N ILE A 199 -5.09 7.10 37.59
CA ILE A 199 -6.55 7.35 37.57
C ILE A 199 -7.01 7.64 39.01
N ASN A 200 -6.79 8.89 39.44
CA ASN A 200 -7.65 9.63 40.37
C ASN A 200 -7.32 11.12 40.30
#